data_AF-A0A6I3KGC5-F1
#
_entry.id   AF-A0A6I3KGC5-F1
#
_cell.length_a   1.000
_cell.length_b   1.000
_cell.length_c   1.000
_cell.angle_alpha   90.00
_cell.angle_beta   90.00
_cell.angle_gamma   90.00
#
_symmetry.space_group_name_H-M   'P 1'
#
loop_
_entity.id
_entity.type
_entity.pdbx_description
1 polymer ?
#
loop_
_entity_poly.entity_id
_entity_poly.type
_entity_poly.pdbx_seq_one_letter_code
_entity_poly.pdbx_strand_id
1 'polypeptide(L)'
;MVSGNGRRARAYSGAVAVTLAVLLAGCAGNTGTGTSGDPGPQSLSGGETCQGIRANLNRMDREGVPSLVEQQNNGKKLAAPQKAKADLYNQLLDKYLGARCHV
;
A
#
# COMPACT_ATOMS: atom_id res chain seq x y z
N MET A 1 -24.10 -15.63 -28.24
CA MET A 1 -23.08 -14.71 -28.77
C MET A 1 -23.79 -13.54 -29.45
N VAL A 2 -24.02 -12.45 -28.74
CA VAL A 2 -24.30 -11.14 -29.34
C VAL A 2 -23.99 -10.09 -28.27
N SER A 3 -23.04 -9.19 -28.52
CA SER A 3 -22.88 -7.96 -27.73
C SER A 3 -22.03 -6.99 -28.54
N GLY A 4 -22.69 -6.41 -29.55
CA GLY A 4 -22.21 -5.24 -30.26
C GLY A 4 -22.59 -3.97 -29.50
N ASN A 5 -21.60 -3.14 -29.24
CA ASN A 5 -21.72 -1.78 -28.74
C ASN A 5 -22.61 -0.92 -29.67
N GLY A 6 -23.68 -0.34 -29.13
CA GLY A 6 -24.64 0.45 -29.90
C GLY A 6 -25.37 1.49 -29.05
N ARG A 7 -24.67 2.61 -28.82
CA ARG A 7 -25.16 3.96 -28.47
C ARG A 7 -26.69 4.13 -28.50
N ARG A 8 -27.30 4.32 -27.33
CA ARG A 8 -28.53 5.14 -27.19
C ARG A 8 -28.49 5.89 -25.87
N ALA A 9 -27.90 7.09 -25.93
CA ALA A 9 -28.16 8.14 -24.97
C ALA A 9 -29.67 8.39 -24.91
N ARG A 10 -30.27 8.16 -23.74
CA ARG A 10 -31.57 8.71 -23.40
C ARG A 10 -31.43 9.44 -22.08
N ALA A 11 -31.55 10.75 -22.21
CA ALA A 11 -31.60 11.75 -21.17
C ALA A 11 -32.63 11.38 -20.10
N TYR A 12 -32.24 11.56 -18.83
CA TYR A 12 -33.17 12.01 -17.82
C TYR A 12 -32.52 13.18 -17.09
N SER A 13 -33.14 14.34 -17.34
CA SER A 13 -32.90 15.62 -16.70
C SER A 13 -33.21 15.55 -15.20
N GLY A 14 -32.40 16.26 -14.42
CA GLY A 14 -32.84 16.91 -13.18
C GLY A 14 -32.92 16.03 -11.93
N ALA A 15 -31.97 16.23 -11.02
CA ALA A 15 -32.22 16.63 -9.62
C ALA A 15 -30.90 16.55 -8.85
N VAL A 16 -30.35 17.71 -8.52
CA VAL A 16 -29.38 17.85 -7.43
C VAL A 16 -30.17 17.68 -6.13
N ALA A 17 -29.89 16.62 -5.39
CA ALA A 17 -30.32 16.47 -4.00
C ALA A 17 -29.17 15.85 -3.20
N VAL A 18 -28.47 16.72 -2.48
CA VAL A 18 -27.51 16.37 -1.43
C VAL A 18 -28.31 15.88 -0.23
N THR A 19 -28.11 14.64 0.19
CA THR A 19 -28.45 14.19 1.54
C THR A 19 -27.27 13.43 2.13
N LEU A 20 -26.61 14.12 3.06
CA LEU A 20 -25.69 13.58 4.05
C LEU A 20 -26.43 12.56 4.94
N ALA A 21 -25.94 11.32 4.95
CA ALA A 21 -26.15 10.37 6.03
C ALA A 21 -24.89 9.49 6.14
N VAL A 22 -23.85 10.05 6.76
CA VAL A 22 -22.82 9.26 7.42
C VAL A 22 -23.37 8.90 8.78
N LEU A 23 -23.38 7.61 9.14
CA LEU A 23 -23.01 7.09 10.47
C LEU A 23 -23.30 5.57 10.55
N LEU A 24 -22.20 4.80 10.60
CA LEU A 24 -22.01 3.56 11.37
C LEU A 24 -22.62 2.23 10.87
N ALA A 25 -22.04 1.66 9.80
CA ALA A 25 -21.90 0.20 9.66
C ALA A 25 -20.82 -0.14 8.62
N GLY A 26 -19.56 -0.19 9.06
CA GLY A 26 -18.43 -0.45 8.16
C GLY A 26 -17.13 -0.72 8.91
N CYS A 27 -17.17 -1.64 9.88
CA CYS A 27 -15.98 -2.33 10.37
C CYS A 27 -15.58 -3.39 9.33
N ALA A 28 -15.10 -2.95 8.18
CA ALA A 28 -14.47 -3.78 7.14
C ALA A 28 -13.91 -2.83 6.09
N GLY A 29 -12.67 -3.06 5.70
CA GLY A 29 -11.92 -2.18 4.82
C GLY A 29 -12.58 -1.91 3.47
N ASN A 30 -11.99 -0.92 2.80
CA ASN A 30 -12.17 -0.57 1.40
C ASN A 30 -13.30 0.41 1.06
N THR A 31 -13.02 1.70 1.21
CA THR A 31 -13.59 2.76 0.36
C THR A 31 -12.46 3.63 -0.21
N GLY A 32 -12.08 3.32 -1.45
CA GLY A 32 -11.25 4.19 -2.26
C GLY A 32 -12.00 5.50 -2.56
N THR A 33 -11.42 6.61 -2.14
CA THR A 33 -11.67 7.94 -2.69
C THR A 33 -10.31 8.56 -2.95
N GLY A 34 -10.00 8.78 -4.22
CA GLY A 34 -8.70 9.25 -4.67
C GLY A 34 -8.37 10.63 -4.09
N THR A 35 -7.40 10.65 -3.18
CA THR A 35 -6.64 11.84 -2.79
C THR A 35 -5.19 11.37 -2.68
N SER A 36 -4.29 12.02 -3.40
CA SER A 36 -2.88 11.64 -3.48
C SER A 36 -2.24 11.31 -2.12
N GLY A 37 -1.63 10.14 -2.00
CA GLY A 37 -0.24 10.12 -1.52
C GLY A 37 0.12 9.40 -0.22
N ASP A 38 -0.79 8.79 0.54
CA ASP A 38 -0.35 7.98 1.70
C ASP A 38 -1.34 6.86 2.03
N PRO A 39 -0.94 5.57 1.99
CA PRO A 39 -1.74 4.51 2.58
C PRO A 39 -1.88 4.83 4.07
N GLY A 40 -3.09 5.20 4.49
CA GLY A 40 -3.38 5.51 5.89
C GLY A 40 -2.83 4.44 6.85
N PRO A 41 -2.58 4.80 8.12
CA PRO A 41 -1.69 4.08 9.01
C PRO A 41 -1.88 2.56 8.94
N GLN A 42 -0.92 1.87 8.31
CA GLN A 42 -0.91 0.42 8.27
C GLN A 42 -0.77 -0.07 9.71
N SER A 43 -1.82 -0.74 10.21
CA SER A 43 -1.74 -1.38 11.52
C SER A 43 -0.62 -2.41 11.49
N LEU A 44 0.35 -2.24 12.38
CA LEU A 44 1.45 -3.19 12.54
C LEU A 44 0.85 -4.55 12.94
N SER A 45 1.31 -5.62 12.31
CA SER A 45 0.90 -6.99 12.67
C SER A 45 1.16 -7.25 14.16
N GLY A 46 0.26 -7.99 14.82
CA GLY A 46 0.22 -8.17 16.28
C GLY A 46 1.59 -8.41 16.91
N GLY A 47 2.10 -7.41 17.64
CA GLY A 47 3.37 -7.45 18.38
C GLY A 47 4.53 -6.65 17.77
N GLU A 48 4.45 -6.21 16.52
CA GLU A 48 5.49 -5.33 15.95
C GLU A 48 5.31 -3.88 16.40
N THR A 49 6.38 -3.26 16.91
CA THR A 49 6.42 -1.83 17.26
C THR A 49 7.31 -1.07 16.27
N CYS A 50 7.10 0.24 16.15
CA CYS A 50 7.96 1.12 15.35
C CYS A 50 9.45 0.98 15.69
N GLN A 51 9.78 0.84 16.98
CA GLN A 51 11.14 0.59 17.43
C GLN A 51 11.67 -0.77 16.97
N GLY A 52 10.85 -1.82 17.04
CA GLY A 52 11.23 -3.16 16.57
C GLY A 52 11.47 -3.21 15.06
N ILE A 53 10.62 -2.55 14.28
CA ILE A 53 10.77 -2.45 12.82
C ILE A 53 12.05 -1.68 12.48
N ARG A 54 12.30 -0.55 13.13
CA ARG A 54 13.54 0.22 12.96
C ARG A 54 14.78 -0.59 13.33
N ALA A 55 14.73 -1.38 14.41
CA ALA A 55 15.82 -2.25 14.81
C ALA A 55 16.10 -3.34 13.75
N ASN A 56 15.04 -3.93 13.17
CA ASN A 56 15.17 -4.89 12.09
C ASN A 56 15.74 -4.26 10.82
N LEU A 57 15.26 -3.07 10.41
CA LEU A 57 15.77 -2.32 9.28
C LEU A 57 17.26 -2.00 9.46
N ASN A 58 17.66 -1.49 10.63
CA ASN A 58 19.06 -1.22 10.96
C ASN A 58 19.93 -2.48 10.93
N ARG A 59 19.40 -3.64 11.36
CA ARG A 59 20.14 -4.90 11.27
C ARG A 59 20.40 -5.28 9.82
N MET A 60 19.37 -5.23 8.98
CA MET A 60 19.49 -5.57 7.56
C MET A 60 20.33 -4.56 6.77
N ASP A 61 20.32 -3.30 7.18
CA ASP A 61 21.19 -2.25 6.64
C ASP A 61 22.67 -2.61 6.86
N ARG A 62 23.03 -3.02 8.09
CA ARG A 62 24.37 -3.53 8.41
C ARG A 62 24.75 -4.81 7.66
N GLU A 63 23.78 -5.61 7.26
CA GLU A 63 23.99 -6.79 6.41
C GLU A 63 24.17 -6.44 4.92
N GLY A 64 24.05 -5.16 4.53
CA GLY A 64 24.20 -4.71 3.14
C GLY A 64 22.97 -4.98 2.26
N VAL A 65 21.81 -5.26 2.87
CA VAL A 65 20.57 -5.52 2.12
C VAL A 65 20.12 -4.35 1.23
N PRO A 66 20.33 -3.06 1.57
CA PRO A 66 19.99 -1.95 0.67
C PRO A 66 20.65 -2.06 -0.70
N SER A 67 21.90 -2.52 -0.78
CA SER A 67 22.55 -2.76 -2.07
C SER A 67 21.85 -3.83 -2.89
N LEU A 68 21.28 -4.86 -2.25
CA LEU A 68 20.49 -5.88 -2.94
C LEU A 68 19.20 -5.28 -3.49
N VAL A 69 18.52 -4.44 -2.70
CA VAL A 69 17.32 -3.72 -3.15
C VAL A 69 17.62 -2.83 -4.36
N GLU A 70 18.72 -2.07 -4.33
CA GLU A 70 19.16 -1.27 -5.47
C GLU A 70 19.42 -2.13 -6.71
N GLN A 71 20.13 -3.25 -6.55
CA GLN A 71 20.39 -4.19 -7.64
C GLN A 71 19.09 -4.75 -8.23
N GLN A 72 18.15 -5.15 -7.39
CA GLN A 72 16.82 -5.63 -7.80
C GLN A 72 16.03 -4.55 -8.55
N ASN A 73 16.04 -3.31 -8.05
CA ASN A 73 15.37 -2.17 -8.68
C ASN A 73 16.00 -1.80 -10.03
N ASN A 74 17.31 -1.97 -10.15
CA ASN A 74 18.05 -1.83 -11.40
C ASN A 74 17.86 -3.02 -12.37
N GLY A 75 16.96 -3.96 -12.05
CA GLY A 75 16.66 -5.13 -12.88
C GLY A 75 17.72 -6.23 -12.86
N LYS A 76 18.70 -6.17 -11.94
CA LYS A 76 19.66 -7.27 -11.78
C LYS A 76 18.95 -8.48 -11.17
N LYS A 77 19.26 -9.65 -11.73
CA LYS A 77 18.85 -10.92 -11.13
C LYS A 77 19.67 -11.19 -9.87
N LEU A 78 19.01 -11.13 -8.72
CA LEU A 78 19.54 -11.61 -7.45
C LEU A 78 19.36 -13.13 -7.32
N ALA A 79 20.23 -13.77 -6.53
CA ALA A 79 19.99 -15.13 -6.08
C ALA A 79 18.72 -15.19 -5.21
N ALA A 80 18.01 -16.31 -5.20
CA ALA A 80 16.78 -16.49 -4.40
C ALA A 80 16.89 -16.02 -2.92
N PRO A 81 17.96 -16.36 -2.15
CA PRO A 81 18.09 -15.87 -0.78
C PRO A 81 18.35 -14.37 -0.68
N GLN A 82 19.04 -13.77 -1.66
CA GLN A 82 19.29 -12.33 -1.70
C GLN A 82 18.01 -11.56 -2.02
N LYS A 83 17.22 -12.08 -2.97
CA LYS A 83 15.91 -11.53 -3.29
C LYS A 83 14.98 -11.57 -2.09
N ALA A 84 14.93 -12.69 -1.35
CA ALA A 84 14.11 -12.78 -0.15
C ALA A 84 14.49 -11.72 0.91
N LYS A 85 15.79 -11.44 1.08
CA LYS A 85 16.25 -10.37 1.97
C LYS A 85 15.80 -8.98 1.49
N ALA A 86 15.96 -8.70 0.20
CA ALA A 86 15.55 -7.43 -0.39
C ALA A 86 14.03 -7.22 -0.29
N ASP A 87 13.24 -8.26 -0.58
CA ASP A 87 11.79 -8.22 -0.47
C ASP A 87 11.34 -8.01 0.99
N LEU A 88 11.97 -8.68 1.96
CA LEU A 88 11.69 -8.49 3.39
C LEU A 88 12.05 -7.07 3.85
N TYR A 89 13.18 -6.53 3.39
CA TYR A 89 13.60 -5.17 3.68
C TYR A 89 12.55 -4.16 3.21
N ASN A 90 12.09 -4.29 1.96
CA ASN A 90 11.05 -3.43 1.40
C ASN A 90 9.74 -3.55 2.18
N GLN A 91 9.31 -4.77 2.56
CA GLN A 91 8.11 -4.95 3.38
C GLN A 91 8.19 -4.24 4.74
N LEU A 92 9.36 -4.30 5.40
CA LEU A 92 9.57 -3.62 6.68
C LEU A 92 9.64 -2.10 6.49
N LEU A 93 10.23 -1.64 5.39
CA LEU A 93 10.31 -0.22 5.04
C LEU A 93 8.91 0.35 4.77
N ASP A 94 8.08 -0.36 3.98
CA ASP A 94 6.70 0.00 3.70
C ASP A 94 5.88 0.09 4.99
N LYS A 95 6.03 -0.87 5.91
CA LYS A 95 5.39 -0.80 7.23
C LYS A 95 5.89 0.40 8.05
N TYR A 96 7.19 0.67 8.05
CA TYR A 96 7.80 1.77 8.80
C TYR A 96 7.30 3.14 8.31
N LEU A 97 7.23 3.30 6.99
CA LEU A 97 6.74 4.52 6.34
C LEU A 97 5.23 4.65 6.48
N GLY A 98 4.48 3.60 6.14
CA GLY A 98 3.01 3.57 6.17
C GLY A 98 2.42 3.69 7.58
N ALA A 99 3.08 3.15 8.61
CA ALA A 99 2.68 3.36 10.00
C ALA A 99 3.16 4.72 10.56
N ARG A 100 3.81 5.55 9.74
CA ARG A 100 4.40 6.84 10.12
C ARG A 100 5.36 6.72 11.31
N CYS A 101 6.12 5.63 11.40
CA CYS A 101 7.08 5.41 12.47
C CYS A 101 8.34 6.31 12.40
N HIS A 102 8.40 7.19 11.39
CA HIS A 102 9.48 8.13 11.13
C HIS A 102 9.16 9.57 11.57
N VAL A 103 7.91 9.86 11.95
CA VAL A 103 7.47 11.20 12.35
C VAL A 103 7.69 11.48 13.83
#